data_AF-A0A813F2F8-F1
#
_entry.id   AF-A0A813F2F8-F1
#
_cell.length_a   1.000
_cell.length_b   1.000
_cell.length_c   1.000
_cell.angle_alpha   90.00
_cell.angle_beta   90.00
_cell.angle_gamma   90.00
#
_symmetry.space_group_name_H-M   'P 1'
#
loop_
_entity.id
_entity.type
_entity.pdbx_description
1 polymer ?
#
loop_
_entity_poly.entity_id
_entity_poly.type
_entity_poly.pdbx_seq_one_letter_code
_entity_poly.pdbx_strand_id
1 'polypeptide(L)'
;MERSFKTSLGHCELCSAADVIPFCVVIAAVLVACLVFVRYFSKMALSKQSLTILTVTVTLGQLLSALQALGAIRQLSVKWTEPAKSLMDMLAVLNFDFDVLHMSCVAGADRPVLQFLAQLLAYPFISVSVMLLCFLSRAAGHRIKLDSLLNLNGMLLLAFNLTLTLAVLMPLQCIGNPNGTASVGANP
;
A
#
# COMPACT_ATOMS: atom_id res chain seq x y z
N MET A 1 16.22 -16.83 -17.17
CA MET A 1 14.88 -16.20 -17.08
C MET A 1 15.12 -14.72 -16.93
N GLU A 2 14.87 -13.97 -18.00
CA GLU A 2 15.00 -12.51 -18.00
C GLU A 2 13.82 -11.91 -17.23
N ARG A 3 14.07 -10.84 -16.46
CA ARG A 3 13.05 -10.19 -15.62
C ARG A 3 12.38 -9.09 -16.43
N SER A 4 11.06 -9.08 -16.50
CA SER A 4 10.27 -8.05 -17.19
C SER A 4 9.25 -7.41 -16.27
N PHE A 5 8.82 -6.18 -16.57
CA PHE A 5 7.69 -5.52 -15.91
C PHE A 5 6.73 -4.95 -16.95
N LYS A 6 5.46 -4.80 -16.59
CA LYS A 6 4.40 -4.29 -17.46
C LYS A 6 4.31 -2.77 -17.35
N THR A 7 4.48 -2.08 -18.47
CA THR A 7 4.28 -0.62 -18.55
C THR A 7 2.79 -0.27 -18.61
N SER A 8 2.45 1.00 -18.35
CA SER A 8 1.07 1.52 -18.47
C SER A 8 0.47 1.40 -19.87
N LEU A 9 1.31 1.18 -20.90
CA LEU A 9 0.93 0.91 -22.29
C LEU A 9 0.72 -0.58 -22.58
N GLY A 10 0.94 -1.47 -21.60
CA GLY A 10 0.82 -2.91 -21.73
C GLY A 10 2.02 -3.61 -22.38
N HIS A 11 3.12 -2.89 -22.63
CA HIS A 11 4.37 -3.48 -23.11
C HIS A 11 5.18 -4.06 -21.95
N CYS A 12 5.81 -5.22 -22.17
CA CYS A 12 6.74 -5.83 -21.22
C CYS A 12 8.15 -5.34 -21.52
N GLU A 13 8.76 -4.60 -20.59
CA GLU A 13 10.14 -4.12 -20.70
C GLU A 13 11.06 -4.89 -19.76
N LEU A 14 12.33 -5.05 -20.15
CA LEU A 14 13.35 -5.72 -19.35
C LEU A 14 13.75 -4.84 -18.16
N CYS A 15 13.84 -5.47 -16.98
CA CYS A 15 14.23 -4.78 -15.76
C CYS A 15 15.70 -4.33 -15.81
N SER A 16 15.93 -3.03 -15.64
CA SER A 16 17.23 -2.44 -15.39
C SER A 16 17.53 -2.36 -13.89
N ALA A 17 18.81 -2.23 -13.52
CA ALA A 17 19.21 -2.06 -12.12
C ALA A 17 18.59 -0.80 -11.47
N ALA A 18 18.22 0.20 -12.27
CA ALA A 18 17.54 1.41 -11.81
C ALA A 18 16.08 1.16 -11.39
N ASP A 19 15.42 0.12 -11.92
CA ASP A 19 13.98 -0.12 -11.69
C ASP A 19 13.68 -0.69 -10.29
N VAL A 20 14.72 -1.09 -9.56
CA VAL A 20 14.63 -1.53 -8.15
C VAL A 20 14.64 -0.35 -7.18
N ILE A 21 15.10 0.84 -7.62
CA ILE A 21 15.19 2.05 -6.80
C ILE A 21 13.83 2.44 -6.16
N PRO A 22 12.70 2.54 -6.88
CA PRO A 22 11.43 2.95 -6.27
C PRO A 22 10.98 2.02 -5.14
N PHE A 23 11.16 0.71 -5.30
CA PHE A 23 10.86 -0.28 -4.27
C PHE A 23 11.71 -0.07 -3.01
N CYS A 24 13.03 0.11 -3.17
CA CYS A 24 13.93 0.35 -2.05
C CYS A 24 13.60 1.67 -1.31
N VAL A 25 13.29 2.72 -2.05
CA VAL A 25 12.91 4.03 -1.49
C VAL A 25 11.63 3.91 -0.66
N VAL A 26 10.61 3.22 -1.17
CA VAL A 26 9.34 3.05 -0.46
C VAL A 26 9.51 2.19 0.79
N ILE A 27 10.26 1.10 0.74
CA ILE A 27 10.55 0.29 1.93
C ILE A 27 11.31 1.11 2.98
N ALA A 28 12.33 1.86 2.57
CA ALA A 28 13.08 2.72 3.48
C ALA A 28 12.18 3.78 4.13
N ALA A 29 11.31 4.43 3.34
CA ALA A 29 10.35 5.41 3.84
C ALA A 29 9.35 4.80 4.83
N VAL A 30 8.82 3.61 4.56
CA VAL A 30 7.90 2.89 5.46
C VAL A 30 8.61 2.52 6.77
N LEU A 31 9.83 2.00 6.71
CA LEU A 31 10.60 1.65 7.91
C LEU A 31 10.89 2.87 8.77
N VAL A 32 11.32 3.98 8.16
CA VAL A 32 11.57 5.25 8.87
C VAL A 32 10.27 5.78 9.49
N ALA A 33 9.17 5.76 8.74
CA ALA A 33 7.86 6.18 9.23
C ALA A 33 7.42 5.34 10.44
N CYS A 34 7.55 4.01 10.37
CA CYS A 34 7.23 3.11 11.48
C CYS A 34 8.11 3.39 12.72
N LEU A 35 9.41 3.62 12.54
CA LEU A 35 10.32 3.94 13.65
C LEU A 35 9.98 5.29 14.31
N VAL A 36 9.73 6.32 13.51
CA VAL A 36 9.30 7.64 13.99
C VAL A 36 7.97 7.51 14.73
N PHE A 37 7.01 6.78 14.17
CA PHE A 37 5.70 6.57 14.75
C PHE A 37 5.80 5.85 16.09
N VAL A 38 6.49 4.71 16.16
CA VAL A 38 6.68 3.97 17.42
C VAL A 38 7.36 4.86 18.46
N ARG A 39 8.39 5.62 18.10
CA ARG A 39 9.11 6.51 19.04
C ARG A 39 8.23 7.66 19.54
N TYR A 40 7.43 8.26 18.66
CA TYR A 40 6.56 9.39 18.98
C TYR A 40 5.39 8.94 19.84
N PHE A 41 4.66 7.91 19.41
CA PHE A 41 3.48 7.42 20.10
C PHE A 41 3.80 6.69 21.42
N SER A 42 4.96 6.05 21.55
CA SER A 42 5.39 5.46 22.83
C SER A 42 5.62 6.52 23.92
N LYS A 43 5.83 7.79 23.54
CA LYS A 43 6.06 8.91 24.47
C LYS A 43 4.84 9.79 24.70
N MET A 44 3.77 9.60 23.92
CA MET A 44 2.58 10.44 24.03
C MET A 44 1.64 9.95 25.13
N ALA A 45 1.44 10.79 26.14
CA ALA A 45 0.30 10.66 27.04
C ALA A 45 -0.95 11.20 26.33
N LEU A 46 -1.81 10.29 25.84
CA LEU A 46 -3.10 10.61 25.19
C LEU A 46 -3.94 11.61 26.00
N SER A 47 -3.84 11.59 27.33
CA SER A 47 -4.53 12.50 28.25
C SER A 47 -4.10 13.98 28.15
N LYS A 48 -2.95 14.28 27.53
CA LYS A 48 -2.43 15.66 27.37
C LYS A 48 -2.57 16.19 25.95
N GLN A 49 -3.19 15.43 25.05
CA GLN A 49 -3.29 15.81 23.65
C GLN A 49 -4.39 16.85 23.47
N SER A 50 -4.07 17.99 22.85
CA SER A 50 -5.05 19.04 22.59
C SER A 50 -6.05 18.58 21.53
N LEU A 51 -7.30 19.01 21.69
CA LEU A 51 -8.38 18.73 20.73
C LEU A 51 -7.98 19.12 19.30
N THR A 52 -7.22 20.22 19.15
CA THR A 52 -6.69 20.68 17.86
C THR A 52 -5.79 19.65 17.17
N ILE A 53 -4.85 19.04 17.90
CA ILE A 53 -3.96 18.02 17.30
C ILE A 53 -4.76 16.79 16.89
N LEU A 54 -5.76 16.41 17.68
CA LEU A 54 -6.65 15.29 17.36
C LEU A 54 -7.46 15.58 16.09
N THR A 55 -8.08 16.77 15.98
CA THR A 55 -8.82 17.18 14.79
C THR A 55 -7.94 17.22 13.55
N VAL A 56 -6.74 17.82 13.61
CA VAL A 56 -5.80 17.85 12.47
C VAL A 56 -5.43 16.44 12.02
N THR A 57 -5.15 15.54 12.97
CA THR A 57 -4.82 14.15 12.67
C THR A 57 -5.98 13.42 11.98
N VAL A 58 -7.20 13.62 12.46
CA VAL A 58 -8.41 13.02 11.86
C VAL A 58 -8.65 13.58 10.46
N THR A 59 -8.55 14.89 10.26
CA THR A 59 -8.74 15.51 8.94
C THR A 59 -7.69 15.04 7.93
N LEU A 60 -6.42 14.91 8.34
CA LEU A 60 -5.37 14.35 7.48
C LEU A 60 -5.65 12.87 7.14
N GLY A 61 -6.10 12.09 8.12
CA GLY A 61 -6.52 10.70 7.88
C GLY A 61 -7.69 10.61 6.90
N GLN A 62 -8.69 11.48 7.03
CA GLN A 62 -9.83 11.56 6.10
C GLN A 62 -9.39 11.97 4.69
N LEU A 63 -8.48 12.94 4.57
CA LEU A 63 -7.91 13.33 3.27
C LEU A 63 -7.21 12.15 2.61
N LEU A 64 -6.37 11.43 3.35
CA LEU A 64 -5.69 10.23 2.84
C LEU A 64 -6.69 9.17 2.39
N SER A 65 -7.73 8.90 3.19
CA SER A 65 -8.79 7.95 2.82
C SER A 65 -9.54 8.38 1.55
N ALA A 66 -9.79 9.68 1.37
CA ALA A 66 -10.40 10.21 0.15
C ALA A 66 -9.50 10.03 -1.08
N LEU A 67 -8.19 10.29 -0.93
CA LEU A 67 -7.22 10.05 -2.01
C LEU A 67 -7.11 8.57 -2.38
N GLN A 68 -7.18 7.69 -1.39
CA GLN A 68 -7.22 6.26 -1.63
C GLN A 68 -8.50 5.86 -2.38
N ALA A 69 -9.67 6.38 -1.97
CA ALA A 69 -10.93 6.16 -2.66
C ALA A 69 -10.89 6.62 -4.12
N LEU A 70 -10.23 7.74 -4.41
CA LEU A 70 -10.00 8.20 -5.79
C LEU A 70 -9.12 7.22 -6.58
N GLY A 71 -8.07 6.66 -5.98
CA GLY A 71 -7.25 5.64 -6.63
C GLY A 71 -7.99 4.34 -6.88
N ALA A 72 -8.88 3.94 -5.96
CA ALA A 72 -9.79 2.82 -6.18
C ALA A 72 -10.68 3.05 -7.41
N ILE A 73 -11.21 4.27 -7.56
CA ILE A 73 -12.05 4.66 -8.69
C ILE A 73 -11.27 4.58 -10.02
N ARG A 74 -9.96 4.82 -10.02
CA ARG A 74 -9.11 4.64 -11.22
C ARG A 74 -9.15 3.21 -11.76
N GLN A 75 -9.37 2.20 -10.91
CA GLN A 75 -9.47 0.80 -11.33
C GLN A 75 -10.80 0.44 -12.01
N LEU A 76 -11.79 1.35 -12.01
CA LEU A 76 -12.99 1.20 -12.82
C LEU A 76 -12.62 1.42 -14.29
N SER A 77 -13.21 0.62 -15.19
CA SER A 77 -12.98 0.67 -16.65
C SER A 77 -13.62 1.90 -17.33
N VAL A 78 -13.42 3.08 -16.76
CA VAL A 78 -13.91 4.36 -17.27
C VAL A 78 -12.78 5.03 -18.05
N LYS A 79 -13.05 5.48 -19.28
CA LYS A 79 -12.10 6.29 -20.05
C LYS A 79 -12.02 7.69 -19.46
N TRP A 80 -11.02 7.92 -18.60
CA TRP A 80 -10.76 9.23 -18.02
C TRP A 80 -10.12 10.16 -19.05
N THR A 81 -10.73 11.32 -19.28
CA THR A 81 -10.16 12.41 -20.07
C THR A 81 -9.21 13.25 -19.22
N GLU A 82 -8.28 13.97 -19.85
CA GLU A 82 -7.45 14.96 -19.14
C GLU A 82 -8.35 16.08 -18.57
N PRO A 83 -8.06 16.63 -17.36
CA PRO A 83 -6.88 16.42 -16.52
C PRO A 83 -7.02 15.30 -15.46
N ALA A 84 -8.19 14.66 -15.38
CA ALA A 84 -8.52 13.68 -14.34
C ALA A 84 -7.57 12.48 -14.36
N LYS A 85 -7.15 12.04 -15.55
CA LYS A 85 -6.15 10.97 -15.74
C LYS A 85 -4.82 11.31 -15.05
N SER A 86 -4.24 12.48 -15.33
CA SER A 86 -2.95 12.89 -14.77
C SER A 86 -2.99 13.05 -13.25
N LEU A 87 -4.12 13.53 -12.70
CA LEU A 87 -4.32 13.58 -11.25
C LEU A 87 -4.33 12.19 -10.63
N MET A 88 -5.07 11.24 -11.24
CA MET A 88 -5.13 9.86 -10.75
C MET A 88 -3.79 9.13 -10.87
N ASP A 89 -2.99 9.41 -11.90
CA ASP A 89 -1.65 8.84 -12.06
C ASP A 89 -0.70 9.34 -10.96
N MET A 90 -0.78 10.61 -10.54
CA MET A 90 -0.04 11.11 -9.37
C MET A 90 -0.49 10.46 -8.07
N LEU A 91 -1.79 10.20 -7.92
CA LEU A 91 -2.37 9.58 -6.72
C LEU A 91 -2.12 8.07 -6.65
N ALA A 92 -1.70 7.41 -7.74
CA ALA A 92 -1.40 5.98 -7.76
C ALA A 92 -0.28 5.59 -6.77
N VAL A 93 0.72 6.45 -6.58
CA VAL A 93 1.81 6.25 -5.62
C VAL A 93 1.28 6.18 -4.18
N LEU A 94 0.24 6.94 -3.86
CA LEU A 94 -0.39 6.96 -2.53
C LEU A 94 -1.33 5.76 -2.28
N ASN A 95 -1.64 4.98 -3.33
CA ASN A 95 -2.52 3.82 -3.24
C ASN A 95 -1.80 2.49 -3.01
N PHE A 96 -0.47 2.52 -2.83
CA PHE A 96 0.35 1.31 -2.71
C PHE A 96 0.14 0.34 -3.89
N ASP A 97 0.11 0.90 -5.10
CA ASP A 97 0.03 0.10 -6.32
C ASP A 97 1.37 -0.64 -6.54
N PHE A 98 1.34 -1.96 -6.45
CA PHE A 98 2.54 -2.81 -6.55
C PHE A 98 3.11 -2.86 -7.97
N ASP A 99 2.31 -2.54 -8.99
CA ASP A 99 2.78 -2.39 -10.36
C ASP A 99 3.68 -1.16 -10.49
N VAL A 100 3.36 -0.07 -9.78
CA VAL A 100 4.19 1.15 -9.72
C VAL A 100 5.53 0.88 -9.00
N LEU A 101 5.58 -0.12 -8.12
CA LEU A 101 6.80 -0.52 -7.41
C LEU A 101 7.69 -1.50 -8.19
N HIS A 102 7.31 -1.87 -9.43
CA HIS A 102 8.03 -2.82 -10.27
C HIS A 102 8.41 -4.11 -9.52
N MET A 103 7.48 -4.67 -8.73
CA MET A 103 7.67 -5.90 -7.93
C MET A 103 8.24 -7.06 -8.76
N SER A 104 7.89 -7.17 -10.04
CA SER A 104 8.43 -8.19 -10.97
C SER A 104 9.97 -8.15 -11.07
N CYS A 105 10.56 -6.95 -11.00
CA CYS A 105 12.00 -6.76 -11.10
C CYS A 105 12.77 -7.22 -9.85
N VAL A 106 12.10 -7.18 -8.69
CA VAL A 106 12.66 -7.61 -7.40
C VAL A 106 12.47 -9.12 -7.20
N ALA A 107 11.26 -9.63 -7.43
CA ALA A 107 10.88 -11.02 -7.19
C ALA A 107 11.46 -12.00 -8.23
N GLY A 108 11.96 -11.50 -9.36
CA GLY A 108 12.76 -12.28 -10.31
C GLY A 108 12.00 -13.32 -11.14
N ALA A 109 10.67 -13.32 -11.06
CA ALA A 109 9.80 -14.11 -11.93
C ALA A 109 8.42 -13.44 -12.02
N ASP A 110 7.86 -13.37 -13.23
CA ASP A 110 6.46 -13.02 -13.48
C ASP A 110 5.55 -14.15 -12.95
N ARG A 111 5.44 -14.21 -11.63
CA ARG A 111 4.51 -15.11 -10.93
C ARG A 111 3.37 -14.26 -10.37
N PRO A 112 2.25 -14.12 -11.11
CA PRO A 112 1.10 -13.32 -10.65
C PRO A 112 0.59 -13.76 -9.28
N VAL A 113 0.65 -15.07 -9.00
CA VAL A 113 0.31 -15.63 -7.68
C VAL A 113 1.20 -15.06 -6.57
N LEU A 114 2.50 -14.88 -6.83
CA LEU A 114 3.44 -14.36 -5.85
C LEU A 114 3.22 -12.87 -5.59
N GLN A 115 2.90 -12.10 -6.63
CA GLN A 115 2.55 -10.68 -6.52
C GLN A 115 1.27 -10.49 -5.72
N PHE A 116 0.24 -11.27 -6.03
CA PHE A 116 -1.02 -11.27 -5.29
C PHE A 116 -0.84 -11.65 -3.82
N LEU A 117 -0.07 -12.71 -3.54
CA LEU A 117 0.27 -13.11 -2.18
C LEU A 117 1.07 -12.01 -1.46
N ALA A 118 2.03 -11.38 -2.13
CA ALA A 118 2.80 -10.28 -1.55
C ALA A 118 1.92 -9.08 -1.20
N GLN A 119 0.96 -8.73 -2.06
CA GLN A 119 -0.01 -7.66 -1.82
C GLN A 119 -0.95 -7.98 -0.65
N LEU A 120 -1.45 -9.21 -0.55
CA LEU A 120 -2.28 -9.67 0.57
C LEU A 120 -1.50 -9.75 1.89
N LEU A 121 -0.26 -10.24 1.84
CA LEU A 121 0.60 -10.43 3.01
C LEU A 121 1.30 -9.14 3.46
N ALA A 122 1.25 -8.06 2.67
CA ALA A 122 1.85 -6.77 3.03
C ALA A 122 1.34 -6.25 4.38
N TYR A 123 0.01 -6.20 4.58
CA TYR A 123 -0.58 -5.76 5.86
C TYR A 123 -0.21 -6.69 7.03
N PRO A 124 -0.43 -8.01 6.96
CA PRO A 124 -0.03 -8.93 8.03
C PRO A 124 1.45 -8.81 8.37
N PHE A 125 2.33 -8.67 7.39
CA PHE A 125 3.76 -8.53 7.59
C PHE A 125 4.12 -7.23 8.34
N ILE A 126 3.54 -6.10 7.94
CA ILE A 126 3.75 -4.80 8.62
C ILE A 126 3.18 -4.86 10.04
N SER A 127 1.97 -5.41 10.22
CA SER A 127 1.32 -5.56 11.52
C SER A 127 2.19 -6.37 12.49
N VAL A 128 2.66 -7.55 12.06
CA VAL A 128 3.55 -8.41 12.86
C VAL A 128 4.87 -7.72 13.15
N SER A 129 5.46 -7.02 12.16
CA SER A 129 6.72 -6.28 12.35
C SER A 129 6.58 -5.18 13.40
N VAL A 130 5.48 -4.43 13.37
CA VAL A 130 5.19 -3.40 14.37
C VAL A 130 4.96 -4.01 15.75
N MET A 131 4.20 -5.11 15.84
CA MET A 131 4.00 -5.83 17.10
C MET A 131 5.32 -6.35 17.67
N LEU A 132 6.20 -6.90 16.82
CA LEU A 132 7.53 -7.37 17.21
C LEU A 132 8.41 -6.21 17.70
N LEU A 133 8.46 -5.09 16.99
CA LEU A 133 9.22 -3.90 17.40
C LEU A 133 8.72 -3.35 18.74
N CYS A 134 7.41 -3.32 18.96
CA CYS A 134 6.86 -2.93 20.25
C CYS A 134 7.15 -3.95 21.35
N PHE A 135 7.11 -5.25 21.05
CA PHE A 135 7.49 -6.29 22.00
C PHE A 135 8.96 -6.17 22.40
N LEU A 136 9.87 -5.96 21.44
CA LEU A 136 11.29 -5.71 21.68
C LEU A 136 11.51 -4.43 22.49
N SER A 137 10.78 -3.35 22.19
CA SER A 137 10.82 -2.10 22.95
C SER A 137 10.35 -2.29 24.40
N ARG A 138 9.33 -3.14 24.61
CA ARG A 138 8.86 -3.54 25.94
C ARG A 138 9.90 -4.36 26.69
N ALA A 139 10.57 -5.29 26.01
CA ALA A 139 11.69 -6.05 26.58
C ALA A 139 12.87 -5.14 26.95
N ALA A 140 13.10 -4.06 26.18
CA ALA A 140 14.07 -3.01 26.47
C ALA A 140 13.64 -1.99 27.55
N GLY A 141 12.55 -2.28 28.30
CA GLY A 141 12.11 -1.49 29.45
C GLY A 141 11.11 -0.37 29.16
N HIS A 142 10.63 -0.21 27.92
CA HIS A 142 9.60 0.78 27.60
C HIS A 142 8.20 0.27 28.00
N ARG A 143 7.38 1.12 28.64
CA ARG A 143 6.00 0.76 28.99
C ARG A 143 5.06 1.07 27.83
N ILE A 144 4.77 0.05 27.02
CA ILE A 144 3.76 0.13 25.96
C ILE A 144 2.44 -0.45 26.46
N LYS A 145 1.36 0.32 26.34
CA LYS A 145 0.00 -0.11 26.69
C LYS A 145 -0.61 -0.93 25.55
N LEU A 146 -1.39 -1.96 25.89
CA LEU A 146 -2.08 -2.79 24.90
C LEU A 146 -3.07 -1.97 24.07
N ASP A 147 -3.77 -1.00 24.68
CA ASP A 147 -4.70 -0.12 23.97
C ASP A 147 -4.00 0.68 22.86
N SER A 148 -2.78 1.15 23.11
CA SER A 148 -1.97 1.85 22.12
C SER A 148 -1.56 0.93 20.97
N LEU A 149 -1.29 -0.36 21.24
CA LEU A 149 -0.99 -1.35 20.22
C LEU A 149 -2.19 -1.68 19.34
N LEU A 150 -3.36 -1.85 19.96
CA LEU A 150 -4.61 -2.10 19.24
C LEU A 150 -5.00 -0.89 18.37
N ASN A 151 -4.88 0.32 18.90
CA ASN A 151 -5.14 1.55 18.15
C ASN A 151 -4.17 1.71 16.97
N LEU A 152 -2.89 1.44 17.18
CA LEU A 152 -1.87 1.47 16.14
C LEU A 152 -2.19 0.47 15.02
N ASN A 153 -2.52 -0.78 15.40
CA ASN A 153 -2.86 -1.81 14.42
C ASN A 153 -4.18 -1.51 13.68
N GLY A 154 -5.15 -0.91 14.37
CA GLY A 154 -6.40 -0.45 13.78
C GLY A 154 -6.18 0.68 12.76
N MET A 155 -5.29 1.63 13.05
CA MET A 155 -4.91 2.67 12.10
C MET A 155 -4.20 2.08 10.86
N LEU A 156 -3.31 1.11 11.05
CA LEU A 156 -2.67 0.41 9.94
C LEU A 156 -3.71 -0.34 9.09
N LEU A 157 -4.64 -1.05 9.74
CA LEU A 157 -5.72 -1.75 9.03
C LEU A 157 -6.55 -0.76 8.21
N LEU A 158 -6.96 0.38 8.79
CA LEU A 158 -7.72 1.40 8.08
C LEU A 158 -6.96 1.95 6.86
N ALA A 159 -5.64 2.12 6.99
CA ALA A 159 -4.77 2.60 5.91
C ALA A 159 -4.61 1.59 4.76
N PHE A 160 -4.60 0.28 5.04
CA PHE A 160 -4.46 -0.77 4.02
C PHE A 160 -5.80 -1.34 3.54
N ASN A 161 -6.91 -1.07 4.23
CA ASN A 161 -8.21 -1.70 4.00
C ASN A 161 -8.68 -1.56 2.55
N LEU A 162 -8.53 -0.35 1.98
CA LEU A 162 -8.98 -0.10 0.62
C LEU A 162 -8.11 -0.83 -0.41
N THR A 163 -6.79 -0.74 -0.27
CA THR A 163 -5.83 -1.45 -1.14
C THR A 163 -6.04 -2.97 -1.09
N LEU A 164 -6.29 -3.53 0.10
CA LEU A 164 -6.58 -4.96 0.26
C LEU A 164 -7.92 -5.35 -0.37
N THR A 165 -8.94 -4.53 -0.18
CA THR A 165 -10.26 -4.76 -0.79
C THR A 165 -10.15 -4.76 -2.31
N LEU A 166 -9.41 -3.81 -2.89
CA LEU A 166 -9.15 -3.75 -4.32
C LEU A 166 -8.33 -4.94 -4.82
N ALA A 167 -7.29 -5.35 -4.10
CA ALA A 167 -6.50 -6.52 -4.44
C ALA A 167 -7.38 -7.76 -4.59
N VAL A 168 -8.33 -7.96 -3.66
CA VAL A 168 -9.29 -9.08 -3.69
C VAL A 168 -10.30 -8.95 -4.83
N LEU A 169 -10.70 -7.73 -5.19
CA LEU A 169 -11.68 -7.46 -6.26
C LEU A 169 -11.07 -7.49 -7.66
N MET A 170 -9.78 -7.18 -7.81
CA MET A 170 -9.05 -7.14 -9.08
C MET A 170 -9.20 -8.42 -9.92
N PRO A 171 -9.00 -9.65 -9.39
CA PRO A 171 -9.21 -10.87 -10.18
C PRO A 171 -10.67 -11.12 -10.56
N LEU A 172 -11.64 -10.41 -9.95
CA LEU A 172 -13.07 -10.52 -10.33
C LEU A 172 -13.44 -9.62 -11.51
N GLN A 173 -12.50 -8.78 -11.99
CA GLN A 173 -12.72 -7.92 -13.14
C GLN A 173 -12.71 -8.73 -14.44
N CYS A 174 -13.68 -8.44 -15.31
CA CYS A 174 -13.78 -9.05 -16.64
C CYS A 174 -12.88 -8.32 -17.63
N ILE A 175 -12.02 -9.07 -18.32
CA ILE A 175 -11.15 -8.57 -19.38
C ILE A 175 -11.76 -8.94 -20.72
N GLY A 176 -11.84 -7.98 -21.63
CA GLY A 176 -12.30 -8.19 -23.00
C GLY A 176 -11.26 -8.98 -23.80
N ASN A 177 -11.69 -10.08 -24.42
CA ASN A 177 -10.89 -10.85 -25.34
C ASN A 177 -11.01 -10.28 -26.77
N PRO A 178 -10.00 -10.48 -27.62
CA PRO A 178 -10.05 -10.08 -29.03
C PRO A 178 -11.20 -10.73 -29.83
N ASN A 179 -11.79 -11.81 -29.30
CA ASN A 179 -12.97 -12.48 -29.88
C ASN A 179 -14.32 -11.79 -29.53
N GLY A 180 -14.30 -10.63 -28.85
CA GLY A 180 -15.50 -9.91 -28.43
C GLY A 180 -16.21 -10.50 -27.20
N THR A 181 -15.71 -11.61 -26.66
CA THR A 181 -16.14 -12.19 -25.39
C THR A 181 -15.38 -11.56 -24.22
N ALA A 182 -15.94 -11.62 -23.02
CA ALA A 182 -15.25 -11.20 -21.81
C ALA A 182 -15.00 -12.41 -20.91
N SER A 183 -13.82 -12.50 -20.31
CA SER A 183 -13.47 -13.52 -19.33
C SER A 183 -12.96 -12.87 -18.07
N VAL A 184 -13.28 -13.46 -16.92
CA VAL A 184 -12.71 -13.05 -15.64
C VAL A 184 -11.19 -13.19 -15.71
N GLY A 185 -10.47 -12.10 -15.43
CA GLY A 185 -9.02 -12.08 -15.51
C GLY A 185 -8.40 -13.02 -14.48
N ALA A 186 -7.60 -14.00 -14.93
CA ALA A 186 -6.81 -14.84 -14.01
C ALA A 186 -5.52 -14.14 -13.54
N ASN A 187 -5.28 -12.91 -14.00
CA ASN A 187 -4.12 -12.11 -13.65
C ASN A 187 -4.58 -10.98 -12.72
N PRO A 188 -4.13 -10.95 -11.45
CA PRO A 188 -4.00 -9.68 -10.74
C PRO A 188 -3.02 -8.78 -11.52
#